data_AF-A0A8C3QAN0-F1
#
_entry.id   AF-A0A8C3QAN0-F1
#
_cell.length_a   1.000
_cell.length_b   1.000
_cell.length_c   1.000
_cell.angle_alpha   90.00
_cell.angle_beta   90.00
_cell.angle_gamma   90.00
#
_symmetry.space_group_name_H-M   'P 1'
#
loop_
_entity.id
_entity.type
_entity.pdbx_description
1 polymer ?
#
loop_
_entity_poly.entity_id
_entity_poly.type
_entity_poly.pdbx_seq_one_letter_code
_entity_poly.pdbx_strand_id
1 'polypeptide(L)'
;MRMRFEGRATCASAEPIHLPFVPAGLCWLSQPCPPLPCALSMKLPWLIPGALLVLLLPGRAAASASALDLRTFVGCAVREFTFLARKRGCRGLRVTTDACWGRCETWEKPILEPPYIESHHRICTYNETRMVTVKLPRCAPGVDPFYTYPVAIRCDCDICSTATTECETY
;
A
#
# COMPACT_ATOMS: atom_id res chain seq x y z
N MET A 1 -18.60 11.16 10.03
CA MET A 1 -18.95 10.15 8.99
C MET A 1 -18.38 8.82 9.48
N ARG A 2 -19.21 7.95 10.06
CA ARG A 2 -18.76 6.65 10.60
C ARG A 2 -18.57 5.66 9.46
N MET A 3 -17.50 4.88 9.51
CA MET A 3 -17.18 3.89 8.48
C MET A 3 -17.34 2.49 9.03
N ARG A 4 -18.33 1.79 8.47
CA ARG A 4 -18.54 0.36 8.67
C ARG A 4 -17.90 -0.39 7.52
N PHE A 5 -16.81 -1.10 7.79
CA PHE A 5 -16.19 -2.00 6.82
C PHE A 5 -16.93 -3.34 6.81
N GLU A 6 -18.09 -3.41 6.15
CA GLU A 6 -18.71 -4.69 5.79
C GLU A 6 -17.98 -5.27 4.55
N GLY A 7 -16.76 -5.74 4.76
CA GLY A 7 -15.92 -6.38 3.75
C GLY A 7 -15.79 -7.87 4.02
N ARG A 8 -16.72 -8.69 3.52
CA ARG A 8 -16.53 -10.14 3.46
C ARG A 8 -15.39 -10.43 2.48
N ALA A 9 -14.20 -10.72 3.00
CA ALA A 9 -13.08 -11.20 2.22
C ALA A 9 -13.39 -12.61 1.68
N THR A 10 -14.03 -12.72 0.52
CA THR A 10 -14.03 -13.97 -0.23
C THR A 10 -12.64 -14.14 -0.82
N CYS A 11 -11.82 -15.00 -0.21
CA CYS A 11 -10.63 -15.53 -0.85
C CYS A 11 -11.07 -16.28 -2.10
N ALA A 12 -10.91 -15.67 -3.28
CA ALA A 12 -11.03 -16.40 -4.52
C ALA A 12 -9.85 -17.38 -4.59
N SER A 13 -10.16 -18.67 -4.53
CA SER A 13 -9.24 -19.75 -4.81
C SER A 13 -8.72 -19.59 -6.23
N ALA A 14 -7.40 -19.46 -6.38
CA ALA A 14 -6.75 -19.66 -7.66
C ALA A 14 -6.59 -21.17 -7.87
N GLU A 15 -7.41 -21.76 -8.74
CA GLU A 15 -7.10 -23.06 -9.34
C GLU A 15 -6.04 -22.91 -10.43
N PRO A 16 -5.09 -23.86 -10.56
CA PRO A 16 -3.99 -23.77 -11.50
C PRO A 16 -4.44 -24.29 -12.88
N ILE A 17 -4.51 -23.39 -13.86
CA ILE A 17 -4.66 -23.79 -15.26
C ILE A 17 -3.27 -24.19 -15.78
N HIS A 18 -3.09 -25.49 -15.98
CA HIS A 18 -2.04 -26.08 -16.79
C HIS A 18 -1.99 -25.42 -18.17
N LEU A 19 -0.85 -24.82 -18.54
CA LEU A 19 -0.48 -24.59 -19.94
C LEU A 19 0.96 -25.07 -20.16
N PRO A 20 1.23 -25.76 -21.28
CA PRO A 20 2.49 -26.47 -21.49
C PRO A 20 3.55 -25.57 -22.15
N PHE A 21 4.81 -25.84 -21.80
CA PHE A 21 6.00 -25.83 -22.65
C PHE A 21 6.09 -24.78 -23.77
N VAL A 22 6.94 -23.76 -23.60
CA VAL A 22 7.72 -23.14 -24.68
C VAL A 22 9.12 -22.75 -24.13
N PRO A 23 10.22 -23.03 -24.86
CA PRO A 23 11.56 -23.16 -24.28
C PRO A 23 12.35 -21.84 -24.20
N ALA A 24 13.44 -21.93 -23.45
CA ALA A 24 14.47 -20.93 -23.28
C ALA A 24 15.18 -20.54 -24.59
N GLY A 25 15.56 -19.26 -24.67
CA GLY A 25 16.55 -18.74 -25.61
C GLY A 25 15.96 -17.77 -26.62
N LEU A 26 16.25 -16.48 -26.45
CA LEU A 26 17.04 -15.66 -27.37
C LEU A 26 16.97 -14.18 -26.93
N CYS A 27 18.16 -13.61 -26.77
CA CYS A 27 18.43 -12.20 -26.51
C CYS A 27 17.77 -11.30 -27.56
N TRP A 28 17.14 -10.19 -27.16
CA TRP A 28 17.19 -8.94 -27.94
C TRP A 28 17.18 -7.74 -26.99
N LEU A 29 18.34 -7.08 -26.90
CA LEU A 29 18.46 -5.66 -26.56
C LEU A 29 17.67 -4.84 -27.58
N SER A 30 16.85 -3.89 -27.13
CA SER A 30 16.36 -2.80 -27.99
C SER A 30 15.75 -1.64 -27.20
N GLN A 31 16.61 -0.85 -26.57
CA GLN A 31 16.55 0.61 -26.72
C GLN A 31 17.78 0.98 -27.58
N PRO A 32 17.86 2.11 -28.35
CA PRO A 32 17.30 3.43 -28.03
C PRO A 32 16.96 4.38 -29.23
N CYS A 33 16.36 5.55 -28.95
CA CYS A 33 16.72 6.88 -29.50
C CYS A 33 15.79 7.97 -28.92
N PRO A 34 16.33 9.16 -28.58
CA PRO A 34 16.14 10.27 -29.52
C PRO A 34 17.41 11.12 -29.78
N PRO A 35 17.47 11.84 -30.92
CA PRO A 35 18.59 12.71 -31.30
C PRO A 35 18.33 14.18 -30.94
N LEU A 36 19.36 14.95 -30.59
CA LEU A 36 19.87 16.09 -31.37
C LEU A 36 21.05 16.81 -30.65
N PRO A 37 21.89 17.57 -31.37
CA PRO A 37 23.22 18.01 -30.96
C PRO A 37 23.30 19.51 -30.64
N CYS A 38 24.32 19.91 -29.87
CA CYS A 38 24.96 21.23 -30.00
C CYS A 38 26.41 21.10 -29.55
N ALA A 39 27.32 21.28 -30.51
CA ALA A 39 28.76 21.27 -30.31
C ALA A 39 29.28 22.71 -30.22
N LEU A 40 30.14 22.99 -29.23
CA LEU A 40 31.19 24.01 -29.28
C LEU A 40 32.25 23.57 -28.24
N SER A 41 33.20 22.73 -28.61
CA SER A 41 34.54 23.08 -29.12
C SER A 41 35.33 24.03 -28.21
N MET A 42 36.16 23.44 -27.34
CA MET A 42 37.44 24.03 -26.94
C MET A 42 38.49 22.92 -26.75
N LYS A 43 39.38 22.82 -27.73
CA LYS A 43 40.70 22.15 -27.71
C LYS A 43 41.60 22.94 -26.72
N LEU A 44 42.59 22.46 -25.97
CA LEU A 44 43.44 21.24 -25.83
C LEU A 44 44.52 21.65 -24.76
N PRO A 45 45.62 20.89 -24.55
CA PRO A 45 45.86 19.67 -23.77
C PRO A 45 46.29 20.03 -22.31
N TRP A 46 46.65 19.14 -21.38
CA TRP A 46 47.92 18.41 -21.24
C TRP A 46 47.73 17.29 -20.19
N LEU A 47 47.97 16.06 -20.65
CA LEU A 47 48.68 14.95 -19.99
C LEU A 47 48.87 15.01 -18.46
N ILE A 48 48.20 14.13 -17.72
CA ILE A 48 48.79 13.50 -16.52
C ILE A 48 48.61 11.97 -16.63
N PRO A 49 49.69 11.19 -16.60
CA PRO A 49 49.67 9.75 -16.77
C PRO A 49 49.38 9.03 -15.44
N GLY A 50 48.71 7.89 -15.53
CA GLY A 50 48.86 6.80 -14.57
C GLY A 50 47.98 6.87 -13.32
N ALA A 51 46.86 6.16 -13.37
CA ALA A 51 46.51 5.15 -12.38
C ALA A 51 45.20 4.51 -12.81
N LEU A 52 45.34 3.37 -13.48
CA LEU A 52 44.31 2.37 -13.68
C LEU A 52 43.90 1.83 -12.30
N LEU A 53 43.00 2.53 -11.60
CA LEU A 53 42.29 1.96 -10.46
C LEU A 53 40.96 1.44 -10.98
N VAL A 54 40.97 0.19 -11.47
CA VAL A 54 39.76 -0.59 -11.68
C VAL A 54 39.12 -0.77 -10.30
N LEU A 55 38.20 0.13 -9.96
CA LEU A 55 37.28 -0.04 -8.85
C LEU A 55 36.42 -1.25 -9.21
N LEU A 56 36.79 -2.40 -8.64
CA LEU A 56 35.95 -3.59 -8.53
C LEU A 56 34.61 -3.12 -7.94
N LEU A 57 33.58 -3.04 -8.78
CA LEU A 57 32.20 -2.90 -8.35
C LEU A 57 31.91 -4.07 -7.41
N PRO A 58 31.70 -3.87 -6.09
CA PRO A 58 31.09 -4.91 -5.30
C PRO A 58 29.72 -5.13 -5.93
N GLY A 59 29.53 -6.32 -6.50
CA GLY A 59 28.26 -6.74 -7.06
C GLY A 59 27.18 -6.37 -6.06
N ARG A 60 26.26 -5.50 -6.48
CA ARG A 60 25.07 -5.19 -5.71
C ARG A 60 24.41 -6.54 -5.46
N ALA A 61 24.57 -7.07 -4.25
CA ALA A 61 23.70 -8.09 -3.74
C ALA A 61 22.30 -7.53 -3.94
N ALA A 62 21.56 -8.12 -4.88
CA ALA A 62 20.14 -7.88 -4.98
C ALA A 62 19.61 -8.31 -3.60
N ALA A 63 19.37 -7.33 -2.73
CA ALA A 63 18.63 -7.57 -1.51
C ALA A 63 17.26 -8.05 -1.99
N SER A 64 17.09 -9.37 -2.02
CA SER A 64 15.79 -9.98 -2.17
C SER A 64 14.98 -9.46 -1.00
N ALA A 65 14.09 -8.50 -1.27
CA ALA A 65 13.11 -8.08 -0.31
C ALA A 65 12.34 -9.34 0.07
N SER A 66 12.64 -9.89 1.25
CA SER A 66 11.87 -10.98 1.82
C SER A 66 10.44 -10.51 1.86
N ALA A 67 9.56 -11.17 1.11
CA ALA A 67 8.13 -10.93 1.19
C ALA A 67 7.73 -11.16 2.64
N LEU A 68 7.54 -10.08 3.40
CA LEU A 68 7.00 -10.16 4.76
C LEU A 68 5.69 -10.93 4.65
N ASP A 69 5.55 -11.99 5.43
CA ASP A 69 4.28 -12.70 5.51
C ASP A 69 3.26 -11.77 6.17
N LEU A 70 2.33 -11.26 5.36
CA LEU A 70 1.25 -10.40 5.84
C LEU A 70 0.48 -11.08 6.98
N ARG A 71 0.42 -12.41 7.05
CA ARG A 71 -0.32 -13.09 8.12
C ARG A 71 0.33 -12.96 9.50
N THR A 72 1.64 -12.75 9.56
CA THR A 72 2.41 -12.69 10.81
C THR A 72 2.87 -11.27 11.15
N PHE A 73 2.57 -10.29 10.30
CA PHE A 73 2.92 -8.90 10.54
C PHE A 73 2.24 -8.33 11.79
N VAL A 74 3.05 -7.94 12.77
CA VAL A 74 2.64 -7.16 13.95
C VAL A 74 3.11 -5.72 13.74
N GLY A 75 2.16 -4.80 13.76
CA GLY A 75 2.34 -3.40 13.41
C GLY A 75 1.10 -2.86 12.70
N CYS A 76 1.03 -1.55 12.53
CA CYS A 76 -0.04 -0.86 11.81
C CYS A 76 0.59 -0.03 10.68
N ALA A 77 0.12 -0.21 9.45
CA ALA A 77 0.70 0.43 8.28
C ALA A 77 -0.37 0.84 7.25
N VAL A 78 -0.02 1.83 6.43
CA VAL A 78 -0.82 2.22 5.27
C VAL A 78 -0.63 1.19 4.16
N ARG A 79 -1.74 0.68 3.60
CA ARG A 79 -1.72 -0.26 2.47
C ARG A 79 -2.85 0.02 1.51
N GLU A 80 -2.66 -0.42 0.28
CA GLU A 80 -3.67 -0.37 -0.75
C GLU A 80 -4.82 -1.36 -0.44
N PHE A 81 -6.05 -0.86 -0.50
CA PHE A 81 -7.26 -1.62 -0.31
C PHE A 81 -8.30 -1.25 -1.36
N THR A 82 -9.00 -2.25 -1.91
CA THR A 82 -10.07 -2.03 -2.88
C THR A 82 -11.41 -2.34 -2.28
N PHE A 83 -12.32 -1.36 -2.30
CA PHE A 83 -13.70 -1.53 -1.84
C PHE A 83 -14.71 -1.18 -2.93
N LEU A 84 -15.96 -1.58 -2.73
CA LEU A 84 -17.08 -1.26 -3.62
C LEU A 84 -17.85 -0.07 -3.05
N ALA A 85 -17.61 1.13 -3.58
CA ALA A 85 -18.36 2.32 -3.23
C ALA A 85 -19.82 2.18 -3.71
N ARG A 86 -20.77 2.29 -2.78
CA ARG A 86 -22.21 2.16 -3.03
C ARG A 86 -22.95 3.41 -2.54
N LYS A 87 -23.84 3.92 -3.38
CA LYS A 87 -24.79 4.99 -3.06
C LYS A 87 -26.15 4.62 -3.64
N ARG A 88 -27.23 4.88 -2.89
CA ARG A 88 -28.59 4.59 -3.36
C ARG A 88 -28.86 5.38 -4.65
N GLY A 89 -29.45 4.72 -5.65
CA GLY A 89 -29.76 5.33 -6.95
C GLY A 89 -28.58 5.41 -7.92
N CYS A 90 -27.39 4.91 -7.58
CA CYS A 90 -26.25 4.81 -8.49
C CYS A 90 -25.75 3.37 -8.59
N ARG A 91 -25.04 3.03 -9.67
CA ARG A 91 -24.31 1.76 -9.74
C ARG A 91 -23.03 1.86 -8.92
N GLY A 92 -22.71 0.77 -8.21
CA GLY A 92 -21.47 0.69 -7.44
C GLY A 92 -20.20 0.78 -8.30
N LEU A 93 -19.16 1.38 -7.73
CA LEU A 93 -17.84 1.56 -8.34
C LEU A 93 -16.76 0.91 -7.46
N ARG A 94 -15.87 0.11 -8.06
CA ARG A 94 -14.69 -0.39 -7.34
C ARG A 94 -13.67 0.74 -7.25
N VAL A 95 -13.26 1.06 -6.03
CA VAL A 95 -12.31 2.12 -5.73
C VAL A 95 -11.14 1.50 -4.98
N THR A 96 -9.94 1.76 -5.49
CA THR A 96 -8.70 1.39 -4.84
C THR A 96 -8.15 2.62 -4.12
N THR A 97 -7.81 2.47 -2.84
CA THR A 97 -7.35 3.57 -2.00
C THR A 97 -6.41 3.09 -0.91
N ASP A 98 -5.68 4.02 -0.31
CA ASP A 98 -4.84 3.75 0.84
C ASP A 98 -5.68 3.69 2.13
N ALA A 99 -5.55 2.60 2.87
CA ALA A 99 -6.26 2.33 4.10
C ALA A 99 -5.32 1.76 5.18
N CYS A 100 -5.75 1.83 6.44
CA CYS A 100 -4.98 1.26 7.55
C CYS A 100 -5.18 -0.24 7.66
N TRP A 101 -4.06 -0.96 7.81
CA TRP A 101 -4.07 -2.40 7.95
C TRP A 101 -2.94 -2.89 8.86
N GLY A 102 -3.21 -3.92 9.64
CA GLY A 102 -2.24 -4.57 10.51
C GLY A 102 -2.83 -5.12 11.80
N ARG A 103 -1.96 -5.48 12.73
CA ARG A 103 -2.32 -6.01 14.06
C ARG A 103 -1.47 -5.31 15.11
N CYS A 104 -2.12 -4.76 16.12
CA CYS A 104 -1.44 -4.10 17.23
C CYS A 104 -1.20 -5.08 18.38
N GLU A 105 -0.15 -4.83 19.15
CA GLU A 105 0.13 -5.58 20.37
C GLU A 105 -0.90 -5.25 21.45
N THR A 106 -1.39 -6.30 22.09
CA THR A 106 -2.36 -6.20 23.19
C THR A 106 -1.93 -7.11 24.32
N TRP A 107 -2.09 -6.64 25.56
CA TRP A 107 -1.77 -7.43 26.74
C TRP A 107 -2.69 -7.06 27.89
N GLU A 108 -2.85 -7.98 28.83
CA GLU A 108 -3.52 -7.77 30.10
C GLU A 108 -2.56 -8.20 31.22
N LYS A 109 -2.38 -7.33 32.20
CA LYS A 109 -1.51 -7.57 33.33
C LYS A 109 -2.35 -7.69 34.60
N PRO A 110 -2.28 -8.83 35.31
CA PRO A 110 -2.92 -8.94 36.62
C PRO A 110 -2.20 -8.03 37.63
N ILE A 111 -2.97 -7.34 38.45
CA ILE A 111 -2.51 -6.47 39.55
C ILE A 111 -3.15 -6.93 40.86
N LEU A 112 -2.48 -6.68 42.00
CA LEU A 112 -2.95 -7.17 43.30
C LEU A 112 -4.08 -6.30 43.86
N GLU A 113 -4.03 -5.00 43.57
CA GLU A 113 -5.05 -4.04 43.98
C GLU A 113 -6.17 -3.95 42.92
N PRO A 114 -7.42 -3.67 43.32
CA PRO A 114 -8.50 -3.34 42.38
C PRO A 114 -8.05 -2.25 41.39
N PRO A 115 -8.34 -2.36 40.07
CA PRO A 115 -9.30 -3.26 39.42
C PRO A 115 -8.80 -4.68 39.09
N TYR A 116 -7.70 -5.16 39.68
CA TYR A 116 -7.10 -6.51 39.52
C TYR A 116 -6.56 -6.84 38.12
N ILE A 117 -6.93 -6.08 37.08
CA ILE A 117 -6.42 -6.23 35.72
C ILE A 117 -6.13 -4.84 35.14
N GLU A 118 -4.91 -4.66 34.64
CA GLU A 118 -4.50 -3.55 33.79
C GLU A 118 -4.52 -4.02 32.32
N SER A 119 -5.40 -3.46 31.49
CA SER A 119 -5.56 -3.86 30.09
C SER A 119 -4.96 -2.83 29.13
N HIS A 120 -4.24 -3.33 28.14
CA HIS A 120 -3.66 -2.55 27.05
C HIS A 120 -4.20 -3.04 25.72
N HIS A 121 -5.37 -2.52 25.32
CA HIS A 121 -6.05 -2.90 24.09
C HIS A 121 -5.97 -1.77 23.07
N ARG A 122 -5.04 -1.91 22.12
CA ARG A 122 -4.86 -0.99 20.97
C ARG A 122 -5.39 -1.62 19.70
N ILE A 123 -5.90 -0.79 18.80
CA ILE A 123 -6.34 -1.18 17.46
C ILE A 123 -5.56 -0.42 16.40
N CYS A 124 -5.44 -0.99 15.20
CA CYS A 124 -4.86 -0.29 14.06
C CYS A 124 -5.91 0.65 13.49
N THR A 125 -5.71 1.96 13.64
CA THR A 125 -6.67 2.99 13.24
C THR A 125 -6.00 4.09 12.43
N TYR A 126 -6.82 4.90 11.78
CA TYR A 126 -6.37 6.11 11.09
C TYR A 126 -5.89 7.14 12.10
N ASN A 127 -4.65 7.61 11.93
CA ASN A 127 -4.12 8.73 12.69
C ASN A 127 -4.33 10.05 11.93
N GLU A 128 -4.06 10.02 10.61
CA GLU A 128 -4.24 11.16 9.73
C GLU A 128 -4.93 10.71 8.43
N THR A 129 -5.94 11.46 8.01
CA THR A 129 -6.74 11.16 6.82
C THR A 129 -6.95 12.37 5.94
N ARG A 130 -7.11 12.13 4.63
CA ARG A 130 -7.60 13.12 3.67
C ARG A 130 -8.92 12.68 3.08
N MET A 131 -9.86 13.59 2.89
CA MET A 131 -11.14 13.27 2.24
C MET A 131 -11.00 13.38 0.73
N VAL A 132 -11.41 12.34 0.00
CA VAL A 132 -11.39 12.28 -1.47
C VAL A 132 -12.79 11.97 -1.98
N THR A 133 -13.15 12.58 -3.10
CA THR A 133 -14.47 12.42 -3.73
C THR A 133 -14.33 11.80 -5.12
N VAL A 134 -15.15 10.79 -5.40
CA VAL A 134 -15.24 10.12 -6.71
C VAL A 134 -16.64 10.23 -7.28
N LYS A 135 -16.77 10.14 -8.62
CA LYS A 135 -18.06 10.15 -9.31
C LYS A 135 -18.52 8.73 -9.61
N LEU A 136 -19.69 8.36 -9.11
CA LEU A 136 -20.29 7.06 -9.35
C LEU A 136 -20.94 6.99 -10.75
N PRO A 137 -20.85 5.83 -11.45
CA PRO A 137 -21.45 5.66 -12.75
C PRO A 137 -22.96 5.36 -12.67
N ARG A 138 -23.70 5.72 -13.72
CA ARG A 138 -25.11 5.34 -13.92
C ARG A 138 -26.00 5.66 -12.72
N CYS A 139 -26.07 6.94 -12.36
CA CYS A 139 -27.00 7.44 -11.37
C CYS A 139 -28.35 7.78 -11.98
N ALA A 140 -29.43 7.60 -11.21
CA ALA A 140 -30.77 8.04 -11.57
C ALA A 140 -30.83 9.58 -11.67
N PRO A 141 -31.76 10.15 -12.47
CA PRO A 141 -31.92 11.59 -12.58
C PRO A 141 -32.24 12.22 -11.21
N GLY A 142 -31.59 13.33 -10.90
CA GLY A 142 -31.75 14.03 -9.61
C GLY A 142 -30.93 13.45 -8.44
N VAL A 143 -30.20 12.35 -8.64
CA VAL A 143 -29.29 11.79 -7.62
C VAL A 143 -27.89 12.39 -7.78
N ASP A 144 -27.33 12.90 -6.69
CA ASP A 144 -25.95 13.36 -6.65
C ASP A 144 -24.97 12.20 -6.92
N PRO A 145 -24.11 12.27 -7.95
CA PRO A 145 -23.22 11.18 -8.29
C PRO A 145 -21.94 11.15 -7.45
N PHE A 146 -21.67 12.14 -6.62
CA PHE A 146 -20.42 12.22 -5.86
C PHE A 146 -20.43 11.34 -4.59
N TYR A 147 -19.31 10.67 -4.31
CA TYR A 147 -19.10 9.82 -3.15
C TYR A 147 -17.77 10.17 -2.49
N THR A 148 -17.82 10.62 -1.23
CA THR A 148 -16.64 11.05 -0.47
C THR A 148 -16.26 10.03 0.60
N TYR A 149 -14.97 9.73 0.71
CA TYR A 149 -14.41 8.75 1.65
C TYR A 149 -13.00 9.21 2.09
N PRO A 150 -12.49 8.73 3.24
CA PRO A 150 -11.14 9.07 3.67
C PRO A 150 -10.10 8.19 2.98
N VAL A 151 -8.91 8.74 2.83
CA VAL A 151 -7.70 8.04 2.43
C VAL A 151 -6.71 8.16 3.57
N ALA A 152 -6.09 7.05 3.96
CA ALA A 152 -5.07 7.03 5.01
C ALA A 152 -3.83 7.79 4.54
N ILE A 153 -3.39 8.76 5.35
CA ILE A 153 -2.07 9.38 5.24
C ILE A 153 -1.12 8.70 6.23
N ARG A 154 -1.61 8.46 7.44
CA ARG A 154 -0.87 7.77 8.50
C ARG A 154 -1.78 6.88 9.34
N CYS A 155 -1.23 5.76 9.78
CA CYS A 155 -1.91 4.75 10.58
C CYS A 155 -1.08 4.46 11.82
N ASP A 156 -1.74 4.29 12.97
CA ASP A 156 -1.08 4.04 14.24
C ASP A 156 -1.89 3.04 15.09
N CYS A 157 -1.19 2.43 16.05
CA CYS A 157 -1.82 1.61 17.09
C CYS A 157 -2.29 2.50 18.23
N ASP A 158 -3.61 2.70 18.35
CA ASP A 158 -4.18 3.55 19.38
C ASP A 158 -5.43 2.93 20.05
N ILE A 159 -5.89 3.53 21.15
CA ILE A 159 -7.15 3.14 21.78
C ILE A 159 -8.30 3.39 20.79
N CYS A 160 -9.26 2.47 20.74
CA CYS A 160 -10.42 2.65 19.88
C CYS A 160 -11.24 3.87 20.33
N SER A 161 -11.27 4.92 19.51
CA SER A 161 -12.07 6.12 19.75
C SER A 161 -13.41 6.04 19.01
N THR A 162 -14.50 6.09 19.77
CA THR A 162 -15.88 6.09 19.24
C THR A 162 -16.25 7.37 18.49
N ALA A 163 -15.40 8.40 18.57
CA ALA A 163 -15.60 9.65 17.83
C ALA A 163 -15.44 9.46 16.32
N THR A 164 -14.49 8.63 15.90
CA THR A 164 -14.11 8.44 14.49
C THR A 164 -14.33 7.02 13.98
N THR A 165 -14.31 6.04 14.88
CA THR A 165 -14.30 4.62 14.54
C THR A 165 -15.43 3.91 15.28
N GLU A 166 -16.12 2.99 14.59
CA GLU A 166 -17.09 2.12 15.25
C GLU A 166 -16.33 0.98 15.95
N CYS A 167 -16.27 1.06 17.27
CA CYS A 167 -15.63 0.07 18.12
C CYS A 167 -16.62 -1.07 18.39
N GLU A 168 -16.56 -2.13 17.60
CA GLU A 168 -17.36 -3.34 17.83
C GLU A 168 -16.48 -4.43 18.49
N THR A 169 -16.99 -5.04 19.56
CA THR A 169 -16.44 -6.26 20.15
C THR A 169 -17.16 -7.45 19.51
N TYR A 170 -16.44 -8.32 18.79
CA TYR A 170 -17.00 -9.55 18.20
C TYR A 170 -16.82 -10.74 19.13
#